data_AF-A0A927T605-F1
#
_entry.id   AF-A0A927T605-F1
#
_cell.length_a   1.000
_cell.length_b   1.000
_cell.length_c   1.000
_cell.angle_alpha   90.00
_cell.angle_beta   90.00
_cell.angle_gamma   90.00
#
_symmetry.space_group_name_H-M   'P 1'
#
loop_
_entity.id
_entity.type
_entity.pdbx_description
1 polymer ?
#
loop_
_entity_poly.entity_id
_entity_poly.type
_entity_poly.pdbx_seq_one_letter_code
_entity_poly.pdbx_strand_id
1 'polypeptide(L)'
;MADKMLVTQALDERDLLVKKIQDKIAKASFVDTIKPNEEKVLDARVSRDEFAKDAESAYQQIQDLIDRFQKIDAAIVASNANTTISTSYGDFTVAGAISLRSRLRGAGSYDGDADFESALQRKMEHDFNIRVDLAESKNKQLQNTAENMRLSILGKDTKVKDEKPLEVVEAYVRENTTEIVDPLDVQKKVADLAEKRNTLITELDTQIKVSNATTFIEI
;
A
#
# COMPACT_ATOMS: atom_id res chain seq x y z
N MET A 1 8.74 0.13 -40.22
CA MET A 1 9.65 0.77 -39.23
C MET A 1 8.98 0.57 -37.89
N ALA A 2 9.64 -0.11 -36.95
CA ALA A 2 9.08 -0.30 -35.60
C ALA A 2 8.96 1.08 -34.93
N ASP A 3 7.81 1.35 -34.33
CA ASP A 3 7.54 2.64 -33.69
C ASP A 3 8.25 2.63 -32.33
N LYS A 4 9.23 3.51 -32.15
CA LYS A 4 10.10 3.54 -30.97
C LYS A 4 9.80 4.76 -30.11
N MET A 5 9.50 4.54 -28.84
CA MET A 5 9.21 5.61 -27.88
C MET A 5 9.74 5.29 -26.49
N LEU A 6 9.84 6.29 -25.61
CA LEU A 6 10.19 6.09 -24.20
C LEU A 6 9.06 5.39 -23.45
N VAL A 7 9.39 4.61 -22.41
CA VAL A 7 8.37 3.99 -21.54
C VAL A 7 7.47 5.06 -20.91
N THR A 8 8.01 6.23 -20.52
CA THR A 8 7.18 7.36 -20.04
C THR A 8 6.16 7.83 -21.07
N GLN A 9 6.58 8.01 -22.33
CA GLN A 9 5.68 8.41 -23.42
C GLN A 9 4.63 7.34 -23.69
N ALA A 10 5.03 6.07 -23.65
CA ALA A 10 4.13 4.95 -23.82
C ALA A 10 3.06 4.86 -22.72
N LEU A 11 3.44 5.13 -21.47
CA LEU A 11 2.50 5.21 -20.33
C LEU A 11 1.49 6.34 -20.52
N ASP A 12 1.95 7.53 -20.93
CA ASP A 12 1.08 8.68 -21.20
C ASP A 12 0.12 8.40 -22.39
N GLU A 13 0.62 7.80 -23.48
CA GLU A 13 -0.19 7.40 -24.63
C GLU A 13 -1.22 6.35 -24.25
N ARG A 14 -0.83 5.33 -23.48
CA ARG A 14 -1.74 4.29 -22.98
C ARG A 14 -2.90 4.90 -22.18
N ASP A 15 -2.61 5.79 -21.24
CA ASP A 15 -3.62 6.42 -20.39
C ASP A 15 -4.55 7.35 -21.21
N LEU A 16 -4.02 8.02 -22.23
CA LEU A 16 -4.81 8.80 -23.19
C LEU A 16 -5.70 7.91 -24.06
N LEU A 17 -5.20 6.76 -24.52
CA LEU A 17 -5.96 5.79 -25.30
C LEU A 17 -7.14 5.23 -24.52
N VAL A 18 -6.98 4.93 -23.22
CA VAL A 18 -8.10 4.48 -22.36
C VAL A 18 -9.24 5.49 -22.41
N LYS A 19 -8.95 6.76 -22.16
CA LYS A 19 -9.95 7.84 -22.17
C LYS A 19 -10.59 7.99 -23.56
N LYS A 20 -9.77 8.00 -24.61
CA LYS A 20 -10.23 8.18 -25.99
C LYS A 20 -11.11 7.03 -26.49
N ILE A 21 -10.77 5.79 -26.13
CA ILE A 21 -11.57 4.60 -26.44
C ILE A 21 -12.91 4.69 -25.72
N GLN A 22 -12.91 4.98 -24.41
CA GLN A 22 -14.14 5.15 -23.63
C GLN A 22 -15.04 6.24 -24.21
N ASP A 23 -14.47 7.40 -24.55
CA ASP A 23 -15.20 8.51 -25.16
C ASP A 23 -15.81 8.15 -26.52
N LYS A 24 -15.10 7.39 -27.36
CA LYS A 24 -15.61 6.94 -28.65
C LYS A 24 -16.70 5.89 -28.50
N ILE A 25 -16.53 4.93 -27.60
CA ILE A 25 -17.57 3.93 -27.29
C ILE A 25 -18.84 4.61 -26.80
N ALA A 26 -18.72 5.59 -25.89
CA ALA A 26 -19.87 6.30 -25.35
C ALA A 26 -20.65 7.13 -26.39
N LYS A 27 -19.98 7.60 -27.45
CA LYS A 27 -20.58 8.43 -28.51
C LYS A 27 -21.03 7.63 -29.73
N ALA A 28 -20.57 6.40 -29.89
CA ALA A 28 -20.88 5.58 -31.04
C ALA A 28 -22.30 5.01 -30.93
N SER A 29 -23.04 5.08 -32.04
CA SER A 29 -24.29 4.34 -32.22
C SER A 29 -24.03 3.23 -33.23
N PHE A 30 -24.27 1.99 -32.83
CA PHE A 30 -24.01 0.81 -33.67
C PHE A 30 -25.30 0.22 -34.26
N VAL A 31 -26.44 0.52 -33.65
CA VAL A 31 -27.76 0.00 -34.06
C VAL A 31 -28.79 1.11 -33.86
N ASP A 32 -29.69 1.26 -34.83
CA ASP A 32 -30.84 2.16 -34.77
C ASP A 32 -32.06 1.43 -35.35
N THR A 33 -33.26 1.94 -35.09
CA THR A 33 -34.52 1.37 -35.56
C THR A 33 -35.04 2.12 -36.78
N ILE A 34 -35.70 1.41 -37.70
CA ILE A 34 -36.31 2.00 -38.90
C ILE A 34 -37.69 1.40 -39.12
N LYS A 35 -38.68 2.26 -39.42
CA LYS A 35 -40.01 1.79 -39.80
C LYS A 35 -40.01 1.41 -41.28
N PRO A 36 -40.76 0.37 -41.71
CA PRO A 36 -40.80 -0.04 -43.12
C PRO A 36 -41.24 1.05 -44.10
N ASN A 37 -41.99 2.04 -43.63
CA ASN A 37 -42.50 3.16 -44.44
C ASN A 37 -41.58 4.41 -44.41
N GLU A 38 -40.46 4.39 -43.68
CA GLU A 38 -39.53 5.53 -43.56
C GLU A 38 -38.18 5.18 -44.20
N GLU A 39 -37.53 6.18 -44.82
CA GLU A 39 -36.19 6.01 -45.42
C GLU A 39 -35.04 6.31 -44.43
N LYS A 40 -35.38 6.88 -43.27
CA LYS A 40 -34.42 7.34 -42.26
C LYS A 40 -34.56 6.56 -40.96
N VAL A 41 -33.43 6.35 -40.29
CA VAL A 41 -33.41 5.74 -38.96
C VAL A 41 -33.95 6.70 -37.90
N LEU A 42 -34.54 6.15 -36.83
CA LEU A 42 -35.39 6.89 -35.89
C LEU A 42 -34.59 7.95 -35.11
N ASP A 43 -33.47 7.56 -34.51
CA ASP A 43 -32.71 8.41 -33.59
C ASP A 43 -31.68 9.24 -34.35
N ALA A 44 -30.89 8.62 -35.23
CA ALA A 44 -29.84 9.33 -35.96
C ALA A 44 -30.38 10.19 -37.14
N ARG A 45 -31.62 9.96 -37.59
CA ARG A 45 -32.30 10.72 -38.67
C ARG A 45 -31.53 10.78 -40.00
N VAL A 46 -30.66 9.82 -40.24
CA VAL A 46 -29.89 9.62 -41.49
C VAL A 46 -30.44 8.45 -42.29
N SER A 47 -30.02 8.29 -43.54
CA SER A 47 -30.42 7.12 -44.34
C SER A 47 -29.83 5.83 -43.78
N ARG A 48 -30.43 4.68 -44.12
CA ARG A 48 -29.93 3.36 -43.70
C ARG A 48 -28.46 3.13 -44.11
N ASP A 49 -28.09 3.54 -45.32
CA ASP A 49 -26.75 3.32 -45.87
C ASP A 49 -25.70 4.24 -45.22
N GLU A 50 -26.07 5.48 -44.92
CA GLU A 50 -25.20 6.40 -44.18
C GLU A 50 -25.00 5.92 -42.74
N PHE A 51 -26.08 5.49 -42.06
CA PHE A 51 -25.98 4.93 -40.71
C PHE A 51 -25.06 3.69 -40.66
N ALA A 52 -25.21 2.77 -41.61
CA ALA A 52 -24.38 1.57 -41.68
C ALA A 52 -22.90 1.92 -41.86
N LYS A 53 -22.58 2.86 -42.77
CA LYS A 53 -21.20 3.32 -42.97
C LYS A 53 -20.63 4.01 -41.73
N ASP A 54 -21.42 4.84 -41.06
CA ASP A 54 -20.99 5.54 -39.85
C ASP A 54 -20.74 4.55 -38.70
N ALA A 55 -21.61 3.55 -38.53
CA ALA A 55 -21.48 2.50 -37.52
C ALA A 55 -20.25 1.61 -37.79
N GLU A 56 -20.04 1.16 -39.04
CA GLU A 56 -18.86 0.39 -39.43
C GLU A 56 -17.56 1.19 -39.25
N SER A 57 -17.56 2.46 -39.65
CA SER A 57 -16.42 3.36 -39.47
C SER A 57 -16.10 3.59 -37.99
N ALA A 58 -17.12 3.82 -37.15
CA ALA A 58 -16.93 3.99 -35.72
C ALA A 58 -16.38 2.71 -35.06
N TYR A 59 -16.90 1.54 -35.44
CA TYR A 59 -16.42 0.25 -34.95
C TYR A 59 -14.95 0.02 -35.33
N GLN A 60 -14.58 0.21 -36.60
CA GLN A 60 -13.21 0.04 -37.06
C GLN A 60 -12.26 1.00 -36.32
N GLN A 61 -12.63 2.27 -36.17
CA GLN A 61 -11.80 3.24 -35.44
C GLN A 61 -11.60 2.85 -33.97
N ILE A 62 -12.61 2.27 -33.32
CA ILE A 62 -12.49 1.78 -31.93
C ILE A 62 -11.57 0.57 -31.88
N GLN A 63 -11.72 -0.36 -32.82
CA GLN A 63 -10.88 -1.55 -32.91
C GLN A 63 -9.40 -1.19 -33.16
N ASP A 64 -9.12 -0.27 -34.08
CA ASP A 64 -7.77 0.22 -34.34
C ASP A 64 -7.11 0.83 -33.08
N LEU A 65 -7.89 1.55 -32.27
CA LEU A 65 -7.42 2.13 -31.01
C LEU A 65 -7.17 1.05 -29.94
N ILE A 66 -8.02 0.02 -29.87
CA ILE A 66 -7.82 -1.12 -28.97
C ILE A 66 -6.55 -1.89 -29.36
N ASP A 67 -6.33 -2.15 -30.64
CA ASP A 67 -5.14 -2.84 -31.14
C ASP A 67 -3.87 -2.05 -30.81
N ARG A 68 -3.90 -0.71 -30.99
CA ARG A 68 -2.80 0.17 -30.61
C ARG A 68 -2.53 0.11 -29.10
N PHE A 69 -3.59 0.16 -28.27
CA PHE A 69 -3.48 0.05 -26.82
C PHE A 69 -2.83 -1.28 -26.41
N GLN A 70 -3.27 -2.41 -26.98
CA GLN A 70 -2.75 -3.73 -26.66
C GLN A 70 -1.27 -3.87 -27.01
N LYS A 71 -0.84 -3.34 -28.16
CA LYS A 71 0.59 -3.37 -28.55
C LYS A 71 1.46 -2.56 -27.59
N ILE A 72 1.00 -1.36 -27.21
CA ILE A 72 1.71 -0.51 -26.24
C ILE A 72 1.80 -1.21 -24.89
N ASP A 73 0.68 -1.73 -24.38
CA ASP A 73 0.64 -2.36 -23.07
C ASP A 73 1.53 -3.61 -23.01
N ALA A 74 1.48 -4.45 -24.05
CA ALA A 74 2.36 -5.61 -24.18
C ALA A 74 3.85 -5.22 -24.21
N ALA A 75 4.20 -4.18 -24.97
CA ALA A 75 5.58 -3.69 -25.07
C ALA A 75 6.08 -3.12 -23.73
N ILE A 76 5.24 -2.39 -22.98
CA ILE A 76 5.56 -1.89 -21.63
C ILE A 76 5.78 -3.08 -20.67
N VAL A 77 4.89 -4.07 -20.67
CA VAL A 77 5.01 -5.24 -19.79
C VAL A 77 6.29 -6.03 -20.10
N ALA A 78 6.59 -6.25 -21.39
CA ALA A 78 7.82 -6.92 -21.82
C ALA A 78 9.06 -6.13 -21.40
N SER A 79 9.06 -4.81 -21.56
CA SER A 79 10.15 -3.95 -21.08
C SER A 79 10.33 -4.04 -19.57
N ASN A 80 9.23 -4.00 -18.81
CA ASN A 80 9.28 -4.07 -17.35
C ASN A 80 9.79 -5.43 -16.86
N ALA A 81 9.51 -6.50 -17.59
CA ALA A 81 9.99 -7.84 -17.26
C ALA A 81 11.49 -8.01 -17.54
N ASN A 82 12.03 -7.33 -18.56
CA ASN A 82 13.42 -7.49 -19.01
C ASN A 82 14.40 -6.46 -18.42
N THR A 83 13.92 -5.29 -17.99
CA THR A 83 14.76 -4.26 -17.38
C THR A 83 14.92 -4.52 -15.88
N THR A 84 16.14 -4.37 -15.37
CA THR A 84 16.47 -4.51 -13.94
C THR A 84 16.85 -3.17 -13.32
N ILE A 85 16.49 -2.98 -12.06
CA ILE A 85 16.89 -1.86 -11.21
C ILE A 85 17.63 -2.38 -9.98
N SER A 86 18.59 -1.60 -9.48
CA SER A 86 19.33 -1.92 -8.26
C SER A 86 18.81 -1.10 -7.09
N THR A 87 18.59 -1.76 -5.96
CA THR A 87 18.19 -1.12 -4.69
C THR A 87 19.11 -1.61 -3.55
N SER A 88 19.01 -0.98 -2.38
CA SER A 88 19.72 -1.43 -1.17
C SER A 88 19.38 -2.87 -0.73
N TYR A 89 18.27 -3.43 -1.25
CA TYR A 89 17.79 -4.79 -0.94
C TYR A 89 18.14 -5.82 -2.01
N GLY A 90 18.82 -5.39 -3.07
CA GLY A 90 19.19 -6.22 -4.20
C GLY A 90 18.61 -5.72 -5.52
N ASP A 91 18.85 -6.52 -6.55
CA ASP A 91 18.42 -6.23 -7.90
C ASP A 91 17.04 -6.83 -8.15
N PHE A 92 16.15 -6.02 -8.73
CA PHE A 92 14.79 -6.40 -9.08
C PHE A 92 14.54 -6.11 -10.54
N THR A 93 13.73 -6.93 -11.22
CA THR A 93 13.13 -6.49 -12.48
C THR A 93 12.20 -5.32 -12.20
N VAL A 94 11.99 -4.42 -13.18
CA VAL A 94 11.05 -3.30 -13.01
C VAL A 94 9.65 -3.82 -12.67
N ALA A 95 9.22 -4.93 -13.27
CA ALA A 95 7.98 -5.62 -12.93
C ALA A 95 7.96 -6.09 -11.46
N GLY A 96 9.04 -6.72 -10.99
CA GLY A 96 9.19 -7.14 -9.59
C GLY A 96 9.20 -5.96 -8.62
N ALA A 97 9.87 -4.87 -8.98
CA ALA A 97 9.92 -3.63 -8.22
C ALA A 97 8.55 -2.94 -8.10
N ILE A 98 7.78 -2.90 -9.19
CA ILE A 98 6.41 -2.37 -9.18
C ILE A 98 5.52 -3.22 -8.28
N SER A 99 5.61 -4.55 -8.39
CA SER A 99 4.85 -5.47 -7.54
C SER A 99 5.21 -5.31 -6.05
N LEU A 100 6.51 -5.26 -5.74
CA LEU A 100 7.01 -5.05 -4.38
C LEU A 100 6.55 -3.71 -3.81
N ARG A 101 6.65 -2.62 -4.59
CA ARG A 101 6.13 -1.30 -4.20
C ARG A 101 4.63 -1.34 -3.92
N SER A 102 3.85 -1.99 -4.79
CA SER A 102 2.39 -2.10 -4.61
C SER A 102 2.04 -2.84 -3.32
N ARG A 103 2.74 -3.96 -3.06
CA ARG A 103 2.61 -4.74 -1.82
C ARG A 103 2.93 -3.90 -0.58
N LEU A 104 4.07 -3.21 -0.57
CA LEU A 104 4.51 -2.38 0.56
C LEU A 104 3.57 -1.19 0.84
N ARG A 105 2.80 -0.75 -0.16
CA ARG A 105 1.77 0.30 -0.02
C ARG A 105 0.38 -0.24 0.31
N GLY A 106 0.22 -1.54 0.49
CA GLY A 106 -1.09 -2.17 0.71
C GLY A 106 -2.01 -2.20 -0.52
N ALA A 107 -1.50 -1.84 -1.70
CA ALA A 107 -2.22 -1.90 -2.97
C ALA A 107 -1.89 -3.18 -3.76
N GLY A 108 -1.47 -4.24 -3.06
CA GLY A 108 -1.16 -5.53 -3.67
C GLY A 108 -2.42 -6.35 -3.98
N SER A 109 -2.25 -7.50 -4.63
CA SER A 109 -3.33 -8.44 -5.00
C SER A 109 -4.10 -9.05 -3.82
N TYR A 110 -3.65 -8.79 -2.58
CA TYR A 110 -4.16 -9.38 -1.35
C TYR A 110 -4.83 -8.34 -0.44
N ASP A 111 -5.39 -7.25 -1.00
CA ASP A 111 -6.16 -6.23 -0.26
C ASP A 111 -5.45 -5.68 1.00
N GLY A 112 -4.11 -5.55 0.93
CA GLY A 112 -3.28 -5.06 2.03
C GLY A 112 -2.75 -6.13 3.00
N ASP A 113 -3.23 -7.37 2.96
CA ASP A 113 -2.79 -8.45 3.87
C ASP A 113 -1.35 -8.89 3.64
N ALA A 114 -0.82 -8.63 2.44
CA ALA A 114 0.56 -8.96 2.08
C ALA A 114 1.59 -7.88 2.52
N ASP A 115 1.15 -6.81 3.19
CA ASP A 115 2.05 -5.84 3.83
C ASP A 115 2.57 -6.39 5.17
N PHE A 116 3.43 -7.42 5.06
CA PHE A 116 3.97 -8.14 6.20
C PHE A 116 4.82 -7.25 7.09
N GLU A 117 5.55 -6.30 6.51
CA GLU A 117 6.40 -5.36 7.21
C GLU A 117 5.57 -4.47 8.14
N SER A 118 4.49 -3.86 7.64
CA SER A 118 3.59 -3.07 8.48
C SER A 118 2.79 -3.92 9.46
N ALA A 119 2.45 -5.16 9.10
CA ALA A 119 1.74 -6.07 10.01
C ALA A 119 2.63 -6.48 11.20
N LEU A 120 3.90 -6.80 10.94
CA LEU A 120 4.87 -7.15 11.96
C LEU A 120 5.14 -5.96 12.89
N GLN A 121 5.34 -4.76 12.35
CA GLN A 121 5.51 -3.53 13.13
C GLN A 121 4.34 -3.31 14.07
N ARG A 122 3.11 -3.32 13.54
CA ARG A 122 1.89 -3.15 14.33
C ARG A 122 1.77 -4.18 15.45
N LYS A 123 2.09 -5.44 15.17
CA LYS A 123 2.04 -6.50 16.17
C LYS A 123 3.09 -6.30 17.28
N MET A 124 4.32 -5.96 16.91
CA MET A 124 5.41 -5.70 17.84
C MET A 124 5.09 -4.51 18.76
N GLU A 125 4.62 -3.40 18.20
CA GLU A 125 4.18 -2.22 18.98
C GLU A 125 3.01 -2.55 19.90
N HIS A 126 2.02 -3.29 19.40
CA HIS A 126 0.85 -3.69 20.18
C HIS A 126 1.23 -4.56 21.38
N ASP A 127 2.05 -5.59 21.15
CA ASP A 127 2.50 -6.49 22.22
C ASP A 127 3.34 -5.72 23.25
N PHE A 128 4.20 -4.81 22.81
CA PHE A 128 4.98 -3.96 23.72
C PHE A 128 4.08 -3.07 24.57
N ASN A 129 3.15 -2.34 23.95
CA ASN A 129 2.25 -1.43 24.65
C ASN A 129 1.35 -2.18 25.66
N ILE A 130 0.81 -3.34 25.28
CA ILE A 130 0.04 -4.17 26.21
C ILE A 130 0.87 -4.57 27.43
N ARG A 131 2.15 -4.93 27.24
CA ARG A 131 3.02 -5.35 28.35
C ARG A 131 3.44 -4.18 29.22
N VAL A 132 3.66 -3.01 28.64
CA VAL A 132 3.87 -1.75 29.38
C VAL A 132 2.66 -1.44 30.25
N ASP A 133 1.47 -1.37 29.66
CA ASP A 133 0.23 -1.06 30.38
C ASP A 133 -0.04 -2.05 31.52
N LEU A 134 0.22 -3.34 31.27
CA LEU A 134 0.05 -4.39 32.27
C LEU A 134 1.06 -4.24 33.43
N ALA A 135 2.33 -3.98 33.13
CA ALA A 135 3.37 -3.78 34.13
C ALA A 135 3.08 -2.53 34.97
N GLU A 136 2.71 -1.42 34.34
CA GLU A 136 2.31 -0.18 35.03
C GLU A 136 1.11 -0.39 35.94
N SER A 137 0.08 -1.10 35.46
CA SER A 137 -1.11 -1.42 36.25
C SER A 137 -0.78 -2.28 37.48
N LYS A 138 0.04 -3.33 37.30
CA LYS A 138 0.50 -4.20 38.39
C LYS A 138 1.36 -3.45 39.40
N ASN A 139 2.29 -2.62 38.92
CA ASN A 139 3.13 -1.81 39.78
C ASN A 139 2.32 -0.76 40.55
N LYS A 140 1.29 -0.16 39.94
CA LYS A 140 0.37 0.75 40.63
C LYS A 140 -0.44 0.04 41.72
N GLN A 141 -0.92 -1.17 41.46
CA GLN A 141 -1.60 -1.99 42.48
C GLN A 141 -0.66 -2.35 43.64
N LEU A 142 0.59 -2.71 43.32
CA LEU A 142 1.61 -3.00 44.32
C LEU A 142 1.91 -1.78 45.19
N GLN A 143 2.09 -0.61 44.57
CA GLN A 143 2.33 0.65 45.28
C GLN A 143 1.16 1.02 46.20
N ASN A 144 -0.08 0.91 45.73
CA ASN A 144 -1.27 1.13 46.58
C ASN A 144 -1.32 0.16 47.76
N THR A 145 -0.94 -1.11 47.55
CA THR A 145 -0.89 -2.12 48.63
C THR A 145 0.20 -1.80 49.63
N ALA A 146 1.39 -1.43 49.15
CA ALA A 146 2.52 -1.03 49.98
C ALA A 146 2.20 0.24 50.79
N GLU A 147 1.49 1.21 50.20
CA GLU A 147 1.07 2.42 50.89
C GLU A 147 0.05 2.13 52.00
N ASN A 148 -0.92 1.25 51.75
CA ASN A 148 -1.84 0.78 52.78
C ASN A 148 -1.12 0.05 53.93
N MET A 149 -0.10 -0.76 53.62
CA MET A 149 0.75 -1.41 54.63
C MET A 149 1.54 -0.37 55.44
N ARG A 150 2.14 0.63 54.79
CA ARG A 150 2.83 1.75 55.45
C ARG A 150 1.91 2.53 56.37
N LEU A 151 0.71 2.90 55.91
CA LEU A 151 -0.30 3.60 56.70
C LEU A 151 -0.76 2.79 57.91
N SER A 152 -0.89 1.46 57.78
CA SER A 152 -1.25 0.57 58.89
C SER A 152 -0.15 0.50 59.97
N ILE A 153 1.12 0.51 59.55
CA ILE A 153 2.29 0.52 60.44
C ILE A 153 2.42 1.87 61.15
N LEU A 154 2.27 2.98 60.41
CA LEU A 154 2.44 4.36 60.91
C LEU A 154 1.21 4.88 61.69
N GLY A 155 0.01 4.35 61.45
CA GLY A 155 -1.24 4.75 62.10
C GLY A 155 -1.49 4.12 63.48
N LYS A 156 -0.66 3.16 63.91
CA LYS A 156 -0.68 2.65 65.30
C LYS A 156 0.18 3.56 66.17
N ASP A 157 -0.46 4.23 67.13
CA ASP A 157 0.12 5.12 68.15
C ASP A 157 1.32 4.49 68.89
N THR A 158 2.49 4.52 68.25
CA THR A 158 3.73 3.99 68.80
C THR A 158 4.77 5.09 68.73
N LYS A 159 5.21 5.56 69.90
CA LYS A 159 6.19 6.64 70.08
C LYS A 159 7.62 6.28 69.62
N VAL A 160 7.76 5.22 68.81
CA VAL A 160 9.03 4.77 68.23
C VAL A 160 8.77 4.53 66.75
N LYS A 161 9.33 5.40 65.90
CA LYS A 161 9.41 5.16 64.46
C LYS A 161 10.45 4.04 64.26
N ASP A 162 10.05 2.78 64.40
CA ASP A 162 10.92 1.67 64.04
C ASP A 162 11.13 1.68 62.51
N GLU A 163 12.39 1.73 62.06
CA GLU A 163 12.76 1.73 60.64
C GLU A 163 12.60 0.33 60.00
N LYS A 164 12.77 -0.73 60.80
CA LYS A 164 12.74 -2.13 60.33
C LYS A 164 11.42 -2.56 59.66
N PRO A 165 10.23 -2.18 60.15
CA PRO A 165 8.96 -2.50 59.46
C PRO A 165 8.79 -1.79 58.11
N LEU A 166 9.40 -0.61 57.93
CA LEU A 166 9.36 0.12 56.66
C LEU A 166 10.28 -0.52 55.62
N GLU A 167 11.45 -1.01 56.04
CA GLU A 167 12.37 -1.79 55.19
C GLU A 167 11.72 -3.07 54.65
N VAL A 168 10.87 -3.74 55.45
CA VAL A 168 10.13 -4.93 54.99
C VAL A 168 9.14 -4.59 53.88
N VAL A 169 8.47 -3.43 53.95
CA VAL A 169 7.57 -2.98 52.89
C VAL A 169 8.36 -2.59 51.62
N GLU A 170 9.53 -1.99 51.78
CA GLU A 170 10.41 -1.68 50.64
C GLU A 170 10.97 -2.94 49.97
N ALA A 171 11.38 -3.94 50.75
CA ALA A 171 11.78 -5.25 50.23
C ALA A 171 10.62 -5.93 49.50
N TYR A 172 9.41 -5.87 50.06
CA TYR A 172 8.20 -6.40 49.42
C TYR A 172 7.90 -5.72 48.07
N VAL A 173 8.00 -4.38 47.99
CA VAL A 173 7.84 -3.66 46.72
C VAL A 173 8.91 -4.10 45.72
N ARG A 174 10.18 -4.17 46.15
CA ARG A 174 11.28 -4.55 45.26
C ARG A 174 11.13 -5.96 44.70
N GLU A 175 10.74 -6.93 45.53
CA GLU A 175 10.59 -8.33 45.12
C GLU A 175 9.34 -8.60 44.27
N ASN A 176 8.32 -7.76 44.38
CA ASN A 176 7.05 -7.92 43.65
C ASN A 176 6.87 -6.93 42.49
N THR A 177 7.85 -6.05 42.24
CA THR A 177 7.81 -5.13 41.10
C THR A 177 7.81 -5.95 39.81
N THR A 178 6.83 -5.68 38.96
CA THR A 178 6.69 -6.31 37.65
C THR A 178 7.61 -5.59 36.66
N GLU A 179 8.55 -6.35 36.10
CA GLU A 179 9.48 -5.88 35.08
C GLU A 179 9.08 -6.38 33.69
N ILE A 180 9.38 -5.58 32.67
CA ILE A 180 9.18 -5.96 31.27
C ILE A 180 10.42 -6.69 30.78
N VAL A 181 10.23 -7.86 30.18
CA VAL A 181 11.32 -8.60 29.54
C VAL A 181 11.26 -8.33 28.04
N ASP A 182 12.16 -7.46 27.57
CA ASP A 182 12.34 -7.15 26.14
C ASP A 182 13.72 -7.63 25.64
N PRO A 183 13.81 -8.88 25.14
CA PRO A 183 15.07 -9.41 24.62
C PRO A 183 15.39 -8.92 23.21
N LEU A 184 14.46 -8.26 22.53
CA LEU A 184 14.59 -7.87 21.13
C LEU A 184 14.84 -6.38 20.94
N ASP A 185 14.69 -5.58 21.99
CA ASP A 185 14.65 -4.12 21.91
C ASP A 185 13.60 -3.71 20.87
N VAL A 186 12.34 -4.06 21.18
CA VAL A 186 11.21 -4.00 20.26
C VAL A 186 11.06 -2.61 19.65
N GLN A 187 11.18 -1.56 20.45
CA GLN A 187 11.08 -0.19 19.96
C GLN A 187 12.16 0.13 18.91
N LYS A 188 13.41 -0.26 19.17
CA LYS A 188 14.50 -0.06 18.22
C LYS A 188 14.30 -0.87 16.95
N LYS A 189 13.90 -2.14 17.06
CA LYS A 189 13.64 -2.98 15.88
C LYS A 189 12.48 -2.47 15.03
N VAL A 190 11.42 -1.97 15.66
CA VAL A 190 10.29 -1.36 14.94
C VAL A 190 10.77 -0.12 14.18
N ALA A 191 11.56 0.75 14.81
CA ALA A 191 12.15 1.92 14.17
C ALA A 191 13.05 1.53 12.99
N ASP A 192 13.96 0.57 13.18
CA ASP A 192 14.85 0.06 12.13
C ASP A 192 14.05 -0.53 10.96
N LEU A 193 12.97 -1.28 11.23
CA LEU A 193 12.09 -1.84 10.19
C LEU A 193 11.34 -0.73 9.44
N ALA A 194 10.91 0.32 10.14
CA ALA A 194 10.18 1.44 9.54
C ALA A 194 11.09 2.27 8.63
N GLU A 195 12.30 2.57 9.09
CA GLU A 195 13.32 3.25 8.28
C GLU A 195 13.66 2.43 7.04
N LYS A 196 13.94 1.13 7.22
CA LYS A 196 14.21 0.18 6.15
C LYS A 196 13.11 0.16 5.10
N ARG A 197 11.85 0.06 5.51
CA ARG A 197 10.68 0.08 4.63
C ARG A 197 10.57 1.39 3.87
N ASN A 198 10.69 2.52 4.55
CA ASN A 198 10.53 3.84 3.94
C ASN A 198 11.62 4.12 2.90
N THR A 199 12.88 3.82 3.25
CA THR A 199 14.02 3.93 2.32
C THR A 199 13.80 3.08 1.08
N LEU A 200 13.38 1.81 1.24
CA LEU A 200 13.09 0.93 0.12
C LEU A 200 11.98 1.48 -0.80
N ILE A 201 10.88 1.97 -0.23
CA ILE A 201 9.80 2.58 -1.02
C ILE A 201 10.30 3.77 -1.84
N THR A 202 11.11 4.64 -1.23
CA THR A 202 11.69 5.81 -1.90
C THR A 202 12.67 5.42 -3.00
N GLU A 203 13.53 4.43 -2.76
CA GLU A 203 14.45 3.89 -3.77
C GLU A 203 13.68 3.29 -4.95
N LEU A 204 12.67 2.45 -4.69
CA LEU A 204 11.83 1.84 -5.72
C LEU A 204 11.15 2.91 -6.59
N ASP A 205 10.55 3.95 -5.97
CA ASP A 205 9.91 5.02 -6.74
C ASP A 205 10.89 5.77 -7.63
N THR A 206 12.06 6.09 -7.10
CA THR A 206 13.09 6.84 -7.83
C THR A 206 13.62 6.01 -8.98
N GLN A 207 14.00 4.76 -8.73
CA GLN A 207 14.60 3.89 -9.73
C GLN A 207 13.60 3.48 -10.82
N ILE A 208 12.34 3.19 -10.47
CA ILE A 208 11.28 2.94 -11.45
C ILE A 208 11.09 4.17 -12.34
N LYS A 209 11.06 5.38 -11.76
CA LYS A 209 10.90 6.62 -12.53
C LYS A 209 12.07 6.87 -13.47
N VAL A 210 13.31 6.66 -13.02
CA VAL A 210 14.52 6.78 -13.85
C VAL A 210 14.52 5.73 -14.96
N SER A 211 14.19 4.48 -14.63
CA SER A 211 14.08 3.40 -15.61
C SER A 211 13.06 3.73 -16.70
N ASN A 212 11.88 4.22 -16.33
CA ASN A 212 10.85 4.61 -17.31
C ASN A 212 11.30 5.78 -18.20
N ALA A 213 12.08 6.72 -17.65
CA ALA A 213 12.55 7.89 -18.39
C ALA A 213 13.74 7.59 -19.33
N THR A 214 14.43 6.47 -19.13
CA THR A 214 15.66 6.11 -19.86
C THR A 214 15.49 4.89 -20.77
N THR A 215 14.41 4.12 -20.59
CA THR A 215 14.14 2.91 -21.36
C THR A 215 13.25 3.22 -22.57
N PHE A 216 13.59 2.64 -23.71
CA PHE A 216 12.81 2.71 -24.94
C PHE A 216 12.09 1.38 -25.18
N ILE A 217 10.88 1.45 -25.72
CA ILE A 217 10.12 0.30 -26.20
C ILE A 217 9.91 0.40 -27.71
N GLU A 218 9.70 -0.76 -28.33
CA GLU A 218 9.37 -0.90 -29.74
C GLU A 218 7.95 -1.50 -29.85
N ILE A 219 7.11 -0.86 -30.67
CA ILE A 219 5.68 -1.16 -30.88
C ILE A 219 5.44 -1.59 -32.33
#